data_AF-G7MQY2-F1
#
_entry.id   AF-G7MQY2-F1
#
_cell.length_a   1.000
_cell.length_b   1.000
_cell.length_c   1.000
_cell.angle_alpha   90.00
_cell.angle_beta   90.00
_cell.angle_gamma   90.00
#
_symmetry.space_group_name_H-M   'P 1'
#
loop_
_entity.id
_entity.type
_entity.pdbx_description
1 polymer ?
#
loop_
_entity_poly.entity_id
_entity_poly.type
_entity_poly.pdbx_seq_one_letter_code
_entity_poly.pdbx_strand_id
1 'polypeptide(L)'
;HLGLAFFLQVHGIQFMEFSEVENQDDYYSTEAGCIHTQDQQGVHVMYEEALSDLKELEAELLLVASHYIEKERGHKVGSQPKSGQDWGWAHAGVDRFAVLYDIWTWEAALLENKRQLLDNYFEAYQHTLDPEERFALAQVMTDIVHRRPRFDLSHPYFVKACREECTCLRLHLQLVRGILTQQIERQREYVQRIWREDHLDNSNTFGLPLNIVCKQLISINNSCPASKNIYLLEFHPSLSLVALIPKALEHLFQEACHAYRPTSASGLASLERHVLQLALGLWLTPATPEACYSAQLQKDLFSAKVMGDPFLVGEIGLLAFKSAADEGRKQGQDSHVLLLEMFSKLLELLTLRHRLIEMSLESAHLARLYKELAWEMGFEEFHLDLRPVHFEFASHRDRADQPPPVFITSLLEDGARVDSRYSPTALVLAISEVDDNQIGKFSFYTKEAILKLLLHSGVENMQVTLACQAAQKNALMVAVQQVYFYHTPQGSCPANVEVSLHDREARGMSSLPPANVRL
;
A
#
# COMPACT_ATOMS: atom_id res chain seq x y z
N HIS A 1 12.42 -3.97 -24.48
CA HIS A 1 12.36 -5.30 -23.85
C HIS A 1 13.67 -5.73 -23.17
N LEU A 2 14.87 -5.31 -23.58
CA LEU A 2 16.11 -5.78 -22.94
C LEU A 2 16.55 -5.11 -21.62
N GLY A 3 16.24 -3.82 -21.39
CA GLY A 3 16.71 -3.13 -20.17
C GLY A 3 16.15 -3.68 -18.84
N LEU A 4 15.05 -4.46 -18.90
CA LEU A 4 14.39 -5.03 -17.73
C LEU A 4 14.49 -6.56 -17.66
N ALA A 5 14.48 -7.26 -18.81
CA ALA A 5 14.58 -8.71 -18.84
C ALA A 5 15.95 -9.22 -18.35
N PHE A 6 17.03 -8.47 -18.58
CA PHE A 6 18.39 -8.88 -18.17
C PHE A 6 18.70 -8.68 -16.69
N PHE A 7 17.93 -7.84 -15.97
CA PHE A 7 18.14 -7.62 -14.54
C PHE A 7 17.53 -8.72 -13.64
N LEU A 8 16.69 -9.60 -14.19
CA LEU A 8 15.82 -10.47 -13.39
C LEU A 8 16.38 -11.85 -13.06
N GLN A 9 17.57 -12.23 -13.54
CA GLN A 9 18.08 -13.60 -13.29
C GLN A 9 19.43 -13.70 -12.58
N VAL A 10 20.10 -12.59 -12.24
CA VAL A 10 21.42 -12.66 -11.64
C VAL A 10 21.53 -11.65 -10.50
N HIS A 11 21.89 -12.14 -9.30
CA HIS A 11 22.34 -11.26 -8.22
C HIS A 11 23.47 -10.40 -8.80
N GLY A 12 23.35 -9.07 -8.79
CA GLY A 12 24.26 -8.18 -9.56
C GLY A 12 25.77 -8.40 -9.34
N ILE A 13 26.15 -9.12 -8.28
CA ILE A 13 27.51 -9.56 -7.99
C ILE A 13 27.97 -10.74 -8.87
N GLN A 14 27.08 -11.70 -9.18
CA GLN A 14 27.38 -12.87 -10.03
C GLN A 14 27.35 -12.53 -11.53
N PHE A 15 26.73 -11.41 -11.93
CA PHE A 15 26.65 -11.00 -13.34
C PHE A 15 27.99 -10.47 -13.86
N MET A 16 28.77 -9.83 -12.99
CA MET A 16 30.09 -9.29 -13.30
C MET A 16 31.18 -10.37 -13.47
N GLU A 17 30.86 -11.65 -13.22
CA GLU A 17 31.81 -12.77 -13.35
C GLU A 17 31.84 -13.38 -14.77
N PHE A 18 30.92 -13.00 -15.66
CA PHE A 18 30.93 -13.47 -17.04
C PHE A 18 31.85 -12.62 -17.92
N SER A 19 32.90 -13.23 -18.47
CA SER A 19 33.89 -12.59 -19.36
C SER A 19 33.31 -12.07 -20.69
N GLU A 20 32.07 -12.43 -21.02
CA GLU A 20 31.33 -11.94 -22.20
C GLU A 20 30.61 -10.60 -21.92
N VAL A 21 30.56 -10.16 -20.66
CA VAL A 21 29.96 -8.89 -20.23
C VAL A 21 31.08 -7.85 -20.04
N GLU A 22 31.83 -7.57 -21.11
CA GLU A 22 32.65 -6.36 -21.18
C GLU A 22 31.72 -5.15 -21.33
N ASN A 23 31.29 -4.58 -20.20
CA ASN A 23 30.65 -3.28 -20.02
C ASN A 23 30.06 -2.62 -21.29
N GLN A 24 29.06 -3.26 -21.92
CA GLN A 24 28.32 -2.72 -23.08
C GLN A 24 27.36 -1.63 -22.63
N ASP A 25 27.91 -0.49 -22.21
CA ASP A 25 27.10 0.69 -21.93
C ASP A 25 26.64 1.27 -23.27
N ASP A 26 25.48 0.80 -23.73
CA ASP A 26 24.78 1.40 -24.85
C ASP A 26 24.32 2.81 -24.48
N TYR A 27 24.52 3.76 -25.40
CA TYR A 27 24.11 5.15 -25.23
C TYR A 27 22.71 5.36 -25.78
N TYR A 28 21.86 6.01 -24.99
CA TYR A 28 20.49 6.33 -25.38
C TYR A 28 20.33 7.82 -25.61
N SER A 29 19.90 8.22 -26.81
CA SER A 29 19.54 9.60 -27.13
C SER A 29 18.08 9.69 -27.56
N THR A 30 17.45 10.83 -27.29
CA THR A 30 16.07 11.09 -27.71
C THR A 30 16.08 12.19 -28.77
N GLU A 31 15.73 11.85 -30.01
CA GLU A 31 15.60 12.81 -31.11
C GLU A 31 14.16 12.78 -31.64
N ALA A 32 13.51 13.94 -31.72
CA ALA A 32 12.13 14.09 -32.17
C ALA A 32 11.08 13.16 -31.48
N GLY A 33 11.37 12.72 -30.25
CA GLY A 33 10.51 11.80 -29.48
C GLY A 33 10.78 10.32 -29.73
N CYS A 34 11.75 9.98 -30.59
CA CYS A 34 12.23 8.62 -30.81
C CYS A 34 13.48 8.37 -29.96
N ILE A 35 13.55 7.17 -29.36
CA ILE A 35 14.74 6.73 -28.62
C ILE A 35 15.68 6.04 -29.60
N HIS A 36 16.90 6.55 -29.71
CA HIS A 36 17.98 5.95 -30.47
C HIS A 36 18.94 5.26 -29.51
N THR A 37 19.25 4.00 -29.78
CA THR A 37 20.28 3.25 -29.07
C THR A 37 21.55 3.27 -29.92
N GLN A 38 22.66 3.63 -29.32
CA GLN A 38 23.98 3.64 -29.94
C GLN A 38 24.89 2.69 -29.17
N ASP A 39 25.66 1.89 -29.89
CA ASP A 39 26.70 1.09 -29.27
C ASP A 39 27.86 1.98 -28.75
N GLN A 40 28.85 1.35 -28.11
CA GLN A 40 30.06 2.03 -27.64
C GLN A 40 30.84 2.77 -28.76
N GLN A 41 30.62 2.41 -30.03
CA GLN A 41 31.27 3.02 -31.20
C GLN A 41 30.43 4.18 -31.76
N GLY A 42 29.27 4.48 -31.17
CA GLY A 42 28.34 5.52 -31.61
C GLY A 42 27.46 5.10 -32.79
N VAL A 43 27.42 3.82 -33.14
CA VAL A 43 26.61 3.29 -34.24
C VAL A 43 25.21 2.99 -33.74
N HIS A 44 24.18 3.41 -34.50
CA HIS A 44 22.81 3.09 -34.15
C HIS A 44 22.54 1.58 -34.25
N VAL A 45 22.10 1.00 -33.14
CA VAL A 45 21.80 -0.43 -33.04
C VAL A 45 20.32 -0.64 -32.68
N MET A 46 19.78 -1.77 -33.13
CA MET A 46 18.46 -2.25 -32.75
C MET A 46 18.59 -3.70 -32.29
N TYR A 47 18.07 -3.99 -31.10
CA TYR A 47 18.13 -5.34 -30.55
C TYR A 47 17.30 -6.34 -31.36
N GLU A 48 17.85 -7.53 -31.59
CA GLU A 48 17.17 -8.60 -32.33
C GLU A 48 15.86 -9.02 -31.66
N GLU A 49 15.82 -9.12 -30.33
CA GLU A 49 14.59 -9.42 -29.59
C GLU A 49 13.51 -8.35 -29.78
N ALA A 50 13.88 -7.07 -29.86
CA ALA A 50 12.90 -6.01 -30.13
C ALA A 50 12.29 -6.15 -31.54
N LEU A 51 13.05 -6.66 -32.51
CA LEU A 51 12.54 -6.99 -33.84
C LEU A 51 11.68 -8.26 -33.82
N SER A 52 12.01 -9.25 -32.97
CA SER A 52 11.19 -10.46 -32.78
C SER A 52 9.84 -10.11 -32.16
N ASP A 53 9.85 -9.36 -31.04
CA ASP A 53 8.65 -8.87 -30.36
C ASP A 53 7.72 -8.09 -31.29
N LEU A 54 8.29 -7.24 -32.17
CA LEU A 54 7.50 -6.48 -33.13
C LEU A 54 6.81 -7.37 -34.16
N LYS A 55 7.48 -8.43 -34.64
CA LYS A 55 6.89 -9.39 -35.58
C LYS A 55 5.77 -10.20 -34.95
N GLU A 56 5.95 -10.62 -33.69
CA GLU A 56 4.91 -11.31 -32.93
C GLU A 56 3.69 -10.41 -32.71
N LEU A 57 3.93 -9.16 -32.29
CA LEU A 57 2.88 -8.16 -32.13
C LEU A 57 2.13 -7.88 -33.43
N GLU A 58 2.84 -7.73 -34.55
CA GLU A 58 2.21 -7.55 -35.86
C GLU A 58 1.29 -8.73 -36.21
N ALA A 59 1.74 -9.96 -35.98
CA ALA A 59 0.93 -11.16 -36.22
C ALA A 59 -0.34 -11.17 -35.37
N GLU A 60 -0.25 -10.86 -34.07
CA GLU A 60 -1.40 -10.77 -33.16
C GLU A 60 -2.39 -9.68 -33.59
N LEU A 61 -1.90 -8.48 -33.90
CA LEU A 61 -2.74 -7.36 -34.33
C LEU A 61 -3.44 -7.66 -35.66
N LEU A 62 -2.77 -8.34 -36.59
CA LEU A 62 -3.38 -8.78 -37.86
C LEU A 62 -4.49 -9.81 -37.64
N LEU A 63 -4.36 -10.71 -36.66
CA LEU A 63 -5.42 -11.64 -36.29
C LEU A 63 -6.66 -10.91 -35.75
N VAL A 64 -6.44 -9.93 -34.86
CA VAL A 64 -7.52 -9.08 -34.33
C VAL A 64 -8.20 -8.30 -35.47
N ALA A 65 -7.42 -7.63 -36.33
CA ALA A 65 -7.93 -6.89 -37.48
C ALA A 65 -8.80 -7.77 -38.38
N SER A 66 -8.29 -8.97 -38.72
CA SER A 66 -8.98 -9.92 -39.59
C SER A 66 -10.31 -10.36 -39.00
N HIS A 67 -10.35 -10.67 -37.70
CA HIS A 67 -11.59 -11.04 -36.99
C HIS A 67 -12.67 -9.96 -37.13
N TYR A 68 -12.36 -8.69 -36.87
CA TYR A 68 -13.36 -7.62 -36.94
C TYR A 68 -13.77 -7.30 -38.38
N ILE A 69 -12.87 -7.42 -39.36
CA ILE A 69 -13.20 -7.29 -40.79
C ILE A 69 -14.18 -8.40 -41.21
N GLU A 70 -13.98 -9.64 -40.74
CA GLU A 70 -14.85 -10.77 -41.05
C GLU A 70 -16.20 -10.73 -40.32
N LYS A 71 -16.20 -10.30 -39.04
CA LYS A 71 -17.41 -10.17 -38.23
C LYS A 71 -18.44 -9.24 -38.89
N GLU A 72 -18.00 -8.09 -39.40
CA GLU A 72 -18.88 -7.16 -40.14
C GLU A 72 -19.32 -7.70 -41.51
N ARG A 73 -18.50 -8.55 -42.15
CA ARG A 73 -18.89 -9.24 -43.39
C ARG A 73 -20.01 -10.26 -43.15
N GLY A 74 -19.91 -11.05 -42.08
CA GLY A 74 -20.91 -12.06 -41.72
C GLY A 74 -22.30 -11.49 -41.43
N HIS A 75 -22.38 -10.27 -40.86
CA HIS A 75 -23.66 -9.58 -40.59
C HIS A 75 -24.34 -9.05 -41.86
N LYS A 76 -23.60 -8.78 -42.94
CA LYS A 76 -24.17 -8.23 -44.20
C LYS A 76 -24.73 -9.29 -45.15
N VAL A 77 -24.39 -10.58 -44.97
CA VAL A 77 -24.84 -11.68 -45.83
C VAL A 77 -26.32 -12.08 -45.56
N GLY A 78 -26.92 -11.67 -44.44
CA GLY A 78 -28.35 -11.89 -44.15
C GLY A 78 -29.31 -10.94 -44.87
N SER A 79 -28.81 -9.87 -45.49
CA SER A 79 -29.60 -8.93 -46.29
C SER A 79 -29.43 -9.31 -47.77
N GLN A 80 -30.40 -10.04 -48.32
CA GLN A 80 -30.38 -10.48 -49.72
C GLN A 80 -30.06 -9.31 -50.68
N PRO A 81 -28.95 -9.38 -51.45
CA PRO A 81 -28.77 -8.52 -52.61
C PRO A 81 -29.52 -9.15 -53.79
N LYS A 82 -30.46 -8.40 -54.37
CA LYS A 82 -31.12 -8.78 -55.62
C LYS A 82 -30.08 -8.82 -56.75
N SER A 83 -29.87 -10.03 -57.28
CA SER A 83 -29.41 -10.40 -58.62
C SER A 83 -28.31 -9.56 -59.31
N GLY A 84 -27.19 -10.24 -59.56
CA GLY A 84 -26.46 -10.17 -60.83
C GLY A 84 -25.61 -8.92 -61.07
N GLN A 85 -24.45 -8.85 -60.43
CA GLN A 85 -23.34 -8.02 -60.90
C GLN A 85 -22.01 -8.63 -60.46
N ASP A 86 -21.03 -8.52 -61.35
CA ASP A 86 -19.68 -9.11 -61.29
C ASP A 86 -19.03 -9.07 -59.91
N TRP A 87 -18.44 -10.20 -59.53
CA TRP A 87 -17.66 -10.40 -58.30
C TRP A 87 -16.29 -9.72 -58.37
N GLY A 88 -16.26 -8.41 -58.66
CA GLY A 88 -15.06 -7.61 -58.78
C GLY A 88 -14.66 -6.95 -57.47
N TRP A 89 -13.77 -7.59 -56.70
CA TRP A 89 -12.77 -7.03 -55.74
C TRP A 89 -13.17 -5.98 -54.68
N ALA A 90 -14.42 -5.51 -54.65
CA ALA A 90 -14.91 -4.45 -53.78
C ALA A 90 -16.08 -4.97 -52.93
N HIS A 91 -15.78 -5.86 -51.98
CA HIS A 91 -16.71 -6.16 -50.87
C HIS A 91 -16.74 -4.95 -49.91
N ALA A 92 -17.51 -3.93 -50.31
CA ALA A 92 -17.65 -2.61 -49.70
C ALA A 92 -18.49 -2.64 -48.42
N GLY A 93 -17.89 -3.11 -47.33
CA GLY A 93 -18.52 -3.03 -46.02
C GLY A 93 -17.65 -2.46 -44.92
N VAL A 94 -16.33 -2.64 -45.00
CA VAL A 94 -15.36 -2.31 -43.94
C VAL A 94 -14.14 -1.70 -44.61
N ASP A 95 -13.74 -0.50 -44.18
CA ASP A 95 -12.48 0.10 -44.62
C ASP A 95 -11.32 -0.59 -43.90
N ARG A 96 -10.64 -1.48 -44.62
CA ARG A 96 -9.50 -2.25 -44.09
C ARG A 96 -8.32 -1.34 -43.70
N PHE A 97 -8.11 -0.25 -44.43
CA PHE A 97 -7.05 0.70 -44.11
C PHE A 97 -7.37 1.44 -42.82
N ALA A 98 -8.63 1.83 -42.63
CA ALA A 98 -9.08 2.43 -41.37
C ALA A 98 -8.90 1.47 -40.18
N VAL A 99 -9.25 0.18 -40.32
CA VAL A 99 -9.06 -0.82 -39.26
C VAL A 99 -7.59 -0.98 -38.88
N LEU A 100 -6.69 -1.09 -39.86
CA LEU A 100 -5.25 -1.19 -39.62
C LEU A 100 -4.69 0.08 -38.99
N TYR A 101 -5.12 1.25 -39.49
CA TYR A 101 -4.72 2.54 -38.95
C TYR A 101 -5.15 2.71 -37.48
N ASP A 102 -6.39 2.35 -37.15
CA ASP A 102 -6.90 2.38 -35.79
C ASP A 102 -6.09 1.46 -34.87
N ILE A 103 -5.80 0.22 -35.30
CA ILE A 103 -5.01 -0.74 -34.51
C ILE A 103 -3.65 -0.17 -34.13
N TRP A 104 -2.91 0.37 -35.12
CA TRP A 104 -1.57 0.92 -34.88
C TRP A 104 -1.62 2.21 -34.07
N THR A 105 -2.64 3.04 -34.28
CA THR A 105 -2.84 4.27 -33.50
C THR A 105 -3.07 3.94 -32.02
N TRP A 106 -3.91 2.93 -31.73
CA TRP A 106 -4.19 2.54 -30.35
C TRP A 106 -3.06 1.76 -29.70
N GLU A 107 -2.29 0.97 -30.46
CA GLU A 107 -1.08 0.32 -29.93
C GLU A 107 0.00 1.36 -29.58
N ALA A 108 0.24 2.34 -30.46
CA ALA A 108 1.14 3.46 -30.17
C ALA A 108 0.70 4.24 -28.92
N ALA A 109 -0.61 4.49 -28.79
CA ALA A 109 -1.15 5.12 -27.58
C ALA A 109 -0.94 4.26 -26.32
N LEU A 110 -1.11 2.94 -26.40
CA LEU A 110 -0.87 2.03 -25.28
C LEU A 110 0.60 2.07 -24.85
N LEU A 111 1.52 1.95 -25.80
CA LEU A 111 2.96 2.00 -25.55
C LEU A 111 3.39 3.32 -24.91
N GLU A 112 2.83 4.44 -25.36
CA GLU A 112 3.10 5.75 -24.73
C GLU A 112 2.60 5.81 -23.28
N ASN A 113 1.39 5.30 -22.99
CA ASN A 113 0.89 5.25 -21.61
C ASN A 113 1.72 4.32 -20.72
N LYS A 114 2.20 3.18 -21.25
CA LYS A 114 3.14 2.29 -20.53
C LYS A 114 4.45 2.99 -20.24
N ARG A 115 5.05 3.64 -21.24
CA ARG A 115 6.31 4.39 -21.10
C ARG A 115 6.21 5.42 -19.98
N GLN A 116 5.15 6.23 -19.96
CA GLN A 116 4.94 7.22 -18.90
C GLN A 116 4.81 6.60 -17.50
N LEU A 117 4.16 5.45 -17.37
CA LEU A 117 4.07 4.74 -16.10
C LEU A 117 5.43 4.15 -15.68
N LEU A 118 6.15 3.54 -16.62
CA LEU A 118 7.48 2.97 -16.41
C LEU A 118 8.49 4.03 -15.98
N ASP A 119 8.45 5.22 -16.57
CA ASP A 119 9.33 6.33 -16.22
C ASP A 119 9.22 6.68 -14.71
N ASN A 120 8.03 6.59 -14.11
CA ASN A 120 7.83 6.83 -12.67
C ASN A 120 8.38 5.70 -11.79
N TYR A 121 8.19 4.44 -12.19
CA TYR A 121 8.75 3.31 -11.45
C TYR A 121 10.27 3.24 -11.58
N PHE A 122 10.82 3.64 -12.72
CA PHE A 122 12.25 3.73 -12.95
C PHE A 122 12.89 4.81 -12.08
N GLU A 123 12.22 5.96 -11.90
CA GLU A 123 12.65 7.00 -10.96
C GLU A 123 12.75 6.43 -9.53
N ALA A 124 11.74 5.69 -9.08
CA ALA A 124 11.79 5.00 -7.78
C ALA A 124 12.91 3.95 -7.70
N TYR A 125 13.15 3.21 -8.78
CA TYR A 125 14.20 2.19 -8.87
C TYR A 125 15.59 2.78 -8.68
N GLN A 126 15.87 3.94 -9.28
CA GLN A 126 17.14 4.65 -9.15
C GLN A 126 17.40 5.15 -7.72
N HIS A 127 16.36 5.50 -6.98
CA HIS A 127 16.46 5.94 -5.58
C HIS A 127 16.58 4.81 -4.56
N THR A 128 16.14 3.61 -4.92
CA THR A 128 16.17 2.44 -4.04
C THR A 128 17.60 1.91 -3.96
N LEU A 129 18.07 1.55 -2.77
CA LEU A 129 19.40 0.95 -2.57
C LEU A 129 19.32 -0.55 -2.24
N ASP A 130 18.21 -0.99 -1.65
CA ASP A 130 18.01 -2.36 -1.24
C ASP A 130 17.78 -3.30 -2.46
N PRO A 131 18.48 -4.44 -2.56
CA PRO A 131 18.33 -5.36 -3.68
C PRO A 131 16.96 -6.01 -3.80
N GLU A 132 16.30 -6.35 -2.69
CA GLU A 132 14.99 -7.02 -2.71
C GLU A 132 13.90 -6.05 -3.17
N GLU A 133 13.96 -4.81 -2.67
CA GLU A 133 13.07 -3.74 -3.09
C GLU A 133 13.28 -3.36 -4.56
N ARG A 134 14.53 -3.32 -5.03
CA ARG A 134 14.86 -3.13 -6.46
C ARG A 134 14.28 -4.24 -7.31
N PHE A 135 14.40 -5.50 -6.88
CA PHE A 135 13.82 -6.63 -7.59
C PHE A 135 12.30 -6.53 -7.66
N ALA A 136 11.64 -6.13 -6.58
CA ALA A 136 10.19 -5.92 -6.57
C ALA A 136 9.75 -4.83 -7.56
N LEU A 137 10.48 -3.72 -7.66
CA LEU A 137 10.23 -2.67 -8.66
C LEU A 137 10.47 -3.18 -10.09
N ALA A 138 11.56 -3.93 -10.33
CA ALA A 138 11.86 -4.51 -11.64
C ALA A 138 10.77 -5.50 -12.10
N GLN A 139 10.22 -6.29 -11.19
CA GLN A 139 9.07 -7.16 -11.48
C GLN A 139 7.86 -6.34 -11.92
N VAL A 140 7.49 -5.30 -11.17
CA VAL A 140 6.38 -4.41 -11.53
C VAL A 140 6.57 -3.78 -12.91
N MET A 141 7.77 -3.29 -13.21
CA MET A 141 8.10 -2.73 -14.52
C MET A 141 7.95 -3.78 -15.63
N THR A 142 8.37 -5.01 -15.38
CA THR A 142 8.24 -6.13 -16.33
C THR A 142 6.78 -6.50 -16.58
N ASP A 143 5.96 -6.53 -15.53
CA ASP A 143 4.52 -6.79 -15.65
C ASP A 143 3.82 -5.70 -16.48
N ILE A 144 4.18 -4.43 -16.29
CA ILE A 144 3.67 -3.31 -17.09
C ILE A 144 4.09 -3.43 -18.56
N VAL A 145 5.35 -3.80 -18.82
CA VAL A 145 5.86 -4.02 -20.18
C VAL A 145 5.07 -5.15 -20.85
N HIS A 146 4.84 -6.26 -20.17
CA HIS A 146 4.15 -7.44 -20.69
C HIS A 146 2.64 -7.22 -20.92
N ARG A 147 2.00 -6.29 -20.20
CA ARG A 147 0.55 -6.06 -20.26
C ARG A 147 0.01 -5.83 -21.69
N ARG A 148 -0.95 -6.63 -22.15
CA ARG A 148 -1.61 -6.45 -23.46
C ARG A 148 -3.07 -6.02 -23.33
N PRO A 149 -3.68 -5.42 -24.37
CA PRO A 149 -5.10 -5.12 -24.32
C PRO A 149 -5.96 -6.38 -24.21
N ARG A 150 -6.89 -6.40 -23.26
CA ARG A 150 -7.85 -7.50 -23.10
C ARG A 150 -9.00 -7.34 -24.11
N PHE A 151 -8.85 -7.93 -25.29
CA PHE A 151 -9.88 -7.89 -26.32
C PHE A 151 -11.11 -8.72 -25.94
N ASP A 152 -12.29 -8.11 -26.06
CA ASP A 152 -13.56 -8.80 -25.95
C ASP A 152 -14.21 -8.87 -27.33
N LEU A 153 -14.13 -10.06 -27.93
CA LEU A 153 -14.62 -10.32 -29.29
C LEU A 153 -16.15 -10.21 -29.39
N SER A 154 -16.87 -10.13 -28.28
CA SER A 154 -18.33 -9.88 -28.29
C SER A 154 -18.65 -8.44 -28.72
N HIS A 155 -17.79 -7.47 -28.40
CA HIS A 155 -18.03 -6.07 -28.71
C HIS A 155 -18.02 -5.78 -30.22
N PRO A 156 -18.71 -4.72 -30.67
CA PRO A 156 -18.75 -4.35 -32.09
C PRO A 156 -17.35 -4.05 -32.65
N TYR A 157 -16.46 -3.46 -31.85
CA TYR A 157 -15.15 -3.01 -32.30
C TYR A 157 -14.11 -3.03 -31.16
N PHE A 158 -12.84 -3.29 -31.50
CA PHE A 158 -11.74 -3.47 -30.53
C PHE A 158 -11.31 -2.18 -29.83
N VAL A 159 -11.57 -1.00 -30.42
CA VAL A 159 -11.13 0.31 -29.88
C VAL A 159 -11.57 0.54 -28.45
N LYS A 160 -12.74 0.00 -28.06
CA LYS A 160 -13.22 0.10 -26.69
C LYS A 160 -12.25 -0.56 -25.69
N ALA A 161 -11.77 -1.77 -26.01
CA ALA A 161 -10.82 -2.49 -25.16
C ALA A 161 -9.49 -1.71 -25.04
N CYS A 162 -8.93 -1.24 -26.15
CA CYS A 162 -7.69 -0.44 -26.11
C CYS A 162 -7.86 0.84 -25.29
N ARG A 163 -9.01 1.52 -25.41
CA ARG A 163 -9.30 2.74 -24.65
C ARG A 163 -9.43 2.48 -23.16
N GLU A 164 -10.10 1.40 -22.77
CA GLU A 164 -10.27 0.99 -21.36
C GLU A 164 -8.90 0.69 -20.73
N GLU A 165 -8.03 -0.02 -21.43
CA GLU A 165 -6.68 -0.34 -20.98
C GLU A 165 -5.78 0.88 -20.85
N CYS A 166 -5.79 1.77 -21.86
CA CYS A 166 -5.10 3.06 -21.76
C CYS A 166 -5.60 3.89 -20.58
N THR A 167 -6.90 3.80 -20.26
CA THR A 167 -7.48 4.52 -19.12
C THR A 167 -7.01 3.93 -17.80
N CYS A 168 -6.93 2.60 -17.68
CA CYS A 168 -6.36 1.94 -16.50
C CYS A 168 -4.91 2.38 -16.27
N LEU A 169 -4.08 2.34 -17.31
CA LEU A 169 -2.68 2.79 -17.23
C LEU A 169 -2.56 4.26 -16.80
N ARG A 170 -3.39 5.16 -17.34
CA ARG A 170 -3.40 6.58 -16.93
C ARG A 170 -3.82 6.79 -15.48
N LEU A 171 -4.82 6.05 -15.00
CA LEU A 171 -5.27 6.15 -13.61
C LEU A 171 -4.19 5.63 -12.66
N HIS A 172 -3.55 4.51 -13.00
CA HIS A 172 -2.43 3.97 -12.25
C HIS A 172 -1.25 4.96 -12.21
N LEU A 173 -0.92 5.58 -13.34
CA LEU A 173 0.07 6.64 -13.45
C LEU A 173 -0.24 7.82 -12.53
N GLN A 174 -1.49 8.32 -12.54
CA GLN A 174 -1.89 9.43 -11.68
C GLN A 174 -1.75 9.11 -10.19
N LEU A 175 -2.12 7.90 -9.79
CA LEU A 175 -2.00 7.43 -8.41
C LEU A 175 -0.52 7.36 -7.98
N VAL A 176 0.31 6.64 -8.74
CA VAL A 176 1.75 6.46 -8.44
C VAL A 176 2.46 7.81 -8.41
N ARG A 177 2.24 8.65 -9.42
CA ARG A 177 2.83 9.99 -9.50
C ARG A 177 2.44 10.85 -8.31
N GLY A 178 1.17 10.80 -7.89
CA GLY A 178 0.68 11.52 -6.72
C GLY A 178 1.38 11.10 -5.44
N ILE A 179 1.56 9.79 -5.25
CA ILE A 179 2.24 9.20 -4.08
C ILE A 179 3.72 9.56 -4.04
N LEU A 180 4.44 9.33 -5.14
CA LEU A 180 5.86 9.68 -5.26
C LEU A 180 6.10 11.16 -4.98
N THR A 181 5.30 12.03 -5.59
CA THR A 181 5.42 13.47 -5.40
C THR A 181 5.21 13.86 -3.93
N GLN A 182 4.23 13.28 -3.23
CA GLN A 182 4.01 13.61 -1.83
C GLN A 182 5.13 13.06 -0.93
N GLN A 183 5.67 11.87 -1.21
CA GLN A 183 6.79 11.30 -0.45
C GLN A 183 8.05 12.16 -0.57
N ILE A 184 8.41 12.59 -1.78
CA ILE A 184 9.53 13.49 -2.03
C ILE A 184 9.38 14.79 -1.23
N GLU A 185 8.20 15.42 -1.29
CA GLU A 185 7.96 16.67 -0.57
C GLU A 185 8.02 16.51 0.94
N ARG A 186 7.40 15.47 1.50
CA ARG A 186 7.46 15.21 2.95
C ARG A 186 8.88 14.99 3.43
N GLN A 187 9.71 14.30 2.65
CA GLN A 187 11.12 14.10 2.98
C GLN A 187 11.92 15.41 2.88
N ARG A 188 11.71 16.20 1.83
CA ARG A 188 12.31 17.54 1.71
C ARG A 188 11.96 18.43 2.89
N GLU A 189 10.67 18.50 3.24
CA GLU A 189 10.20 19.28 4.40
C GLU A 189 10.83 18.80 5.71
N TYR A 190 11.05 17.49 5.87
CA TYR A 190 11.71 16.92 7.05
C TYR A 190 13.19 17.29 7.11
N VAL A 191 13.92 17.13 6.00
CA VAL A 191 15.35 17.47 5.93
C VAL A 191 15.54 18.98 6.12
N GLN A 192 14.73 19.82 5.49
CA GLN A 192 14.75 21.28 5.70
C GLN A 192 14.46 21.67 7.15
N ARG A 193 13.58 20.94 7.85
CA ARG A 193 13.32 21.17 9.29
C ARG A 193 14.54 20.86 10.16
N ILE A 194 15.31 19.84 9.81
CA ILE A 194 16.53 19.46 10.54
C ILE A 194 17.66 20.47 10.28
N TRP A 195 17.84 20.90 9.04
CA TRP A 195 18.94 21.78 8.63
C TRP A 195 18.64 23.29 8.77
N ARG A 196 17.81 23.68 9.75
CA ARG A 196 17.53 25.10 10.03
C ARG A 196 18.78 25.83 10.50
N GLU A 197 18.97 27.07 10.03
CA GLU A 197 20.13 27.94 10.33
C GLU A 197 20.36 28.13 11.85
N ASP A 198 19.28 28.09 12.64
CA ASP A 198 19.31 28.29 14.10
C ASP A 198 20.04 27.20 14.91
N HIS A 199 20.35 26.05 14.30
CA HIS A 199 20.95 24.87 14.96
C HIS A 199 22.36 24.50 14.45
N LEU A 200 22.95 25.30 13.56
CA LEU A 200 24.26 25.07 12.95
C LEU A 200 25.43 25.48 13.86
N ASP A 201 25.52 24.87 15.04
CA ASP A 201 26.82 24.72 15.68
C ASP A 201 27.55 23.57 14.97
N ASN A 202 28.64 23.89 14.26
CA ASN A 202 29.43 22.99 13.39
C ASN A 202 29.95 21.70 14.06
N SER A 203 29.66 21.44 15.33
CA SER A 203 30.21 20.34 16.12
C SER A 203 29.32 19.09 16.20
N ASN A 204 28.04 19.12 15.80
CA ASN A 204 27.11 18.03 16.09
C ASN A 204 26.20 17.59 14.91
N THR A 205 26.75 17.48 13.70
CA THR A 205 26.03 16.99 12.51
C THR A 205 26.03 15.47 12.35
N PHE A 206 26.71 14.75 13.25
CA PHE A 206 26.85 13.30 13.18
C PHE A 206 25.49 12.60 13.39
N GLY A 207 25.13 11.71 12.47
CA GLY A 207 23.88 10.94 12.51
C GLY A 207 22.65 11.64 11.90
N LEU A 208 22.78 12.89 11.44
CA LEU A 208 21.71 13.57 10.71
C LEU A 208 21.65 13.12 9.23
N PRO A 209 20.46 13.13 8.60
CA PRO A 209 20.35 12.90 7.16
C PRO A 209 21.13 13.96 6.39
N LEU A 210 21.69 13.60 5.24
CA LEU A 210 22.45 14.53 4.39
C LEU A 210 21.61 15.74 3.99
N ASN A 211 22.22 16.93 4.03
CA ASN A 211 21.54 18.16 3.59
C ASN A 211 21.32 18.13 2.07
N ILE A 212 20.18 18.66 1.63
CA ILE A 212 19.83 18.76 0.22
C ILE A 212 20.51 19.99 -0.36
N VAL A 213 21.44 19.78 -1.29
CA VAL A 213 22.14 20.87 -1.96
C VAL A 213 21.27 21.39 -3.11
N CYS A 214 20.50 22.45 -2.83
CA CYS A 214 19.57 23.07 -3.77
C CYS A 214 20.25 23.89 -4.89
N LYS A 215 21.25 23.33 -5.60
CA LYS A 215 22.00 24.04 -6.65
C LYS A 215 21.47 23.76 -8.05
N GLN A 216 21.41 22.48 -8.43
CA GLN A 216 21.05 22.07 -9.79
C GLN A 216 20.00 20.98 -9.74
N LEU A 217 18.86 21.27 -10.35
CA LEU A 217 17.80 20.31 -10.61
C LEU A 217 18.18 19.47 -11.82
N ILE A 218 17.98 18.17 -11.70
CA ILE A 218 18.23 17.17 -12.74
C ILE A 218 16.92 16.42 -12.97
N SER A 219 16.63 16.18 -14.24
CA SER A 219 15.68 15.16 -14.63
C SER A 219 16.48 13.92 -14.94
N ILE A 220 16.23 12.84 -14.20
CA ILE A 220 16.97 11.59 -14.40
C ILE A 220 16.46 10.85 -15.65
N ASN A 221 15.25 11.21 -16.13
CA ASN A 221 14.69 10.70 -17.37
C ASN A 221 14.91 11.68 -18.53
N ASN A 222 15.31 11.14 -19.68
CA ASN A 222 15.49 11.89 -20.94
C ASN A 222 14.16 12.42 -21.50
N SER A 223 13.04 11.85 -21.06
CA SER A 223 11.69 12.40 -21.24
C SER A 223 11.24 13.11 -19.97
N CYS A 224 10.57 14.26 -20.17
CA CYS A 224 9.98 15.16 -19.18
C CYS A 224 9.80 14.53 -17.77
N PRO A 225 10.21 15.19 -16.68
CA PRO A 225 10.23 14.62 -15.33
C PRO A 225 8.89 13.95 -14.99
N ALA A 226 8.95 12.64 -14.75
CA ALA A 226 7.78 11.82 -14.51
C ALA A 226 7.15 12.22 -13.15
N SER A 227 7.97 12.33 -12.12
CA SER A 227 7.67 13.07 -10.88
C SER A 227 8.49 14.38 -10.83
N LYS A 228 8.56 15.11 -9.71
CA LYS A 228 9.25 16.42 -9.67
C LYS A 228 10.74 16.30 -9.99
N ASN A 229 11.35 17.38 -10.49
CA ASN A 229 12.81 17.44 -10.62
C ASN A 229 13.51 17.20 -9.27
N ILE A 230 14.60 16.45 -9.30
CA ILE A 230 15.38 16.01 -8.16
C ILE A 230 16.75 16.72 -8.19
N TYR A 231 17.37 16.96 -7.03
CA TYR A 231 18.75 17.49 -7.00
C TYR A 231 19.80 16.38 -7.20
N LEU A 232 20.96 16.71 -7.78
CA LEU A 232 21.99 15.72 -8.16
C LEU A 232 22.39 14.70 -7.06
N LEU A 233 22.34 15.10 -5.78
CA LEU A 233 22.74 14.28 -4.63
C LEU A 233 21.55 14.00 -3.69
N GLU A 234 20.33 14.15 -4.18
CA GLU A 234 19.11 13.88 -3.42
C GLU A 234 18.69 12.42 -3.63
N PHE A 235 18.52 11.69 -2.52
CA PHE A 235 18.13 10.29 -2.52
C PHE A 235 16.90 10.09 -1.63
N HIS A 236 15.94 9.31 -2.13
CA HIS A 236 14.68 9.04 -1.45
C HIS A 236 14.45 7.52 -1.35
N PRO A 237 15.09 6.81 -0.39
CA PRO A 237 14.95 5.34 -0.29
C PRO A 237 13.49 4.89 -0.12
N SER A 238 12.63 5.69 0.52
CA SER A 238 11.23 5.33 0.74
C SER A 238 10.38 5.20 -0.54
N LEU A 239 10.87 5.67 -1.69
CA LEU A 239 10.15 5.53 -2.96
C LEU A 239 10.04 4.06 -3.36
N SER A 240 10.86 3.18 -2.80
CA SER A 240 10.77 1.73 -2.99
C SER A 240 9.41 1.14 -2.62
N LEU A 241 8.74 1.74 -1.62
CA LEU A 241 7.42 1.31 -1.14
C LEU A 241 6.34 1.38 -2.22
N VAL A 242 6.56 2.12 -3.31
CA VAL A 242 5.66 2.16 -4.46
C VAL A 242 5.49 0.79 -5.14
N ALA A 243 6.44 -0.14 -4.97
CA ALA A 243 6.30 -1.53 -5.42
C ALA A 243 5.13 -2.28 -4.75
N LEU A 244 4.64 -1.80 -3.60
CA LEU A 244 3.50 -2.40 -2.90
C LEU A 244 2.15 -1.98 -3.50
N ILE A 245 2.09 -0.87 -4.25
CA ILE A 245 0.84 -0.35 -4.81
C ILE A 245 0.20 -1.35 -5.79
N PRO A 246 0.93 -1.90 -6.79
CA PRO A 246 0.36 -2.91 -7.69
C PRO A 246 -0.14 -4.14 -6.94
N LYS A 247 0.60 -4.63 -5.93
CA LYS A 247 0.20 -5.79 -5.13
C LYS A 247 -1.11 -5.54 -4.38
N ALA A 248 -1.26 -4.35 -3.79
CA ALA A 248 -2.49 -3.95 -3.12
C ALA A 248 -3.66 -3.81 -4.10
N LEU A 249 -3.43 -3.19 -5.27
CA LEU A 249 -4.43 -3.05 -6.32
C LEU A 249 -4.86 -4.40 -6.90
N GLU A 250 -3.92 -5.33 -7.06
CA GLU A 250 -4.19 -6.69 -7.54
C GLU A 250 -5.06 -7.44 -6.54
N HIS A 251 -4.73 -7.40 -5.24
CA HIS A 251 -5.56 -8.01 -4.21
C HIS A 251 -6.98 -7.43 -4.21
N LEU A 252 -7.11 -6.09 -4.27
CA LEU A 252 -8.43 -5.43 -4.36
C LEU A 252 -9.19 -5.84 -5.63
N PHE A 253 -8.48 -5.98 -6.75
CA PHE A 253 -9.08 -6.41 -8.01
C PHE A 253 -9.54 -7.87 -7.95
N GLN A 254 -8.78 -8.76 -7.32
CA GLN A 254 -9.16 -10.17 -7.10
C GLN A 254 -10.42 -10.27 -6.22
N GLU A 255 -10.46 -9.55 -5.09
CA GLU A 255 -11.64 -9.50 -4.23
C GLU A 255 -12.87 -8.95 -4.97
N ALA A 256 -12.70 -7.89 -5.75
CA ALA A 256 -13.77 -7.36 -6.59
C ALA A 256 -14.23 -8.38 -7.65
N CYS A 257 -13.31 -9.16 -8.24
CA CYS A 257 -13.66 -10.23 -9.18
C CYS A 257 -14.46 -11.34 -8.49
N HIS A 258 -14.11 -11.71 -7.26
CA HIS A 258 -14.85 -12.71 -6.49
C HIS A 258 -16.28 -12.24 -6.15
N ALA A 259 -16.44 -10.97 -5.80
CA ALA A 259 -17.75 -10.37 -5.48
C ALA A 259 -18.65 -10.18 -6.71
N TYR A 260 -18.12 -9.61 -7.80
CA TYR A 260 -18.92 -9.23 -8.98
C TYR A 260 -18.96 -10.28 -10.09
N ARG A 261 -18.05 -11.27 -10.08
CA ARG A 261 -17.94 -12.38 -11.04
C ARG A 261 -18.10 -11.94 -12.52
N PRO A 262 -17.23 -11.06 -13.04
CA PRO A 262 -17.30 -10.63 -14.42
C PRO A 262 -17.07 -11.81 -15.38
N THR A 263 -17.94 -11.95 -16.39
CA THR A 263 -17.91 -13.07 -17.35
C THR A 263 -17.20 -12.74 -18.66
N SER A 264 -16.83 -11.48 -18.89
CA SER A 264 -16.19 -11.03 -20.13
C SER A 264 -14.93 -10.21 -19.86
N ALA A 265 -14.02 -10.18 -20.84
CA ALA A 265 -12.78 -9.41 -20.78
C ALA A 265 -13.04 -7.90 -20.59
N SER A 266 -14.11 -7.36 -21.20
CA SER A 266 -14.50 -5.97 -20.97
C SER A 266 -15.07 -5.72 -19.57
N GLY A 267 -15.75 -6.73 -18.99
CA GLY A 267 -16.20 -6.68 -17.61
C GLY A 267 -15.01 -6.56 -16.65
N LEU A 268 -13.96 -7.36 -16.89
CA LEU A 268 -12.71 -7.29 -16.13
C LEU A 268 -12.01 -5.94 -16.27
N ALA A 269 -11.85 -5.43 -17.50
CA ALA A 269 -11.21 -4.13 -17.73
C ALA A 269 -11.99 -2.96 -17.11
N SER A 270 -13.32 -3.00 -17.19
CA SER A 270 -14.17 -2.01 -16.53
C SER A 270 -14.05 -2.09 -15.02
N LEU A 271 -14.02 -3.29 -14.43
CA LEU A 271 -13.87 -3.48 -12.99
C LEU A 271 -12.53 -2.93 -12.50
N GLU A 272 -11.42 -3.23 -13.18
CA GLU A 272 -10.10 -2.70 -12.85
C GLU A 272 -10.08 -1.16 -12.92
N ARG A 273 -10.70 -0.59 -13.96
CA ARG A 273 -10.86 0.86 -14.07
C ARG A 273 -11.59 1.45 -12.85
N HIS A 274 -12.66 0.82 -12.37
CA HIS A 274 -13.37 1.30 -11.18
C HIS A 274 -12.53 1.18 -9.92
N VAL A 275 -11.79 0.07 -9.73
CA VAL A 275 -10.86 -0.10 -8.60
C VAL A 275 -9.81 1.00 -8.59
N LEU A 276 -9.20 1.29 -9.74
CA LEU A 276 -8.22 2.37 -9.88
C LEU A 276 -8.82 3.76 -9.64
N GLN A 277 -10.06 4.01 -10.09
CA GLN A 277 -10.76 5.27 -9.82
C GLN A 277 -11.05 5.46 -8.32
N LEU A 278 -11.45 4.38 -7.63
CA LEU A 278 -11.68 4.41 -6.18
C LEU A 278 -10.37 4.65 -5.42
N ALA A 279 -9.30 3.95 -5.78
CA ALA A 279 -7.98 4.14 -5.18
C ALA A 279 -7.47 5.58 -5.37
N LEU A 280 -7.61 6.13 -6.57
CA LEU A 280 -7.24 7.53 -6.85
C LEU A 280 -8.14 8.51 -6.08
N GLY A 281 -9.44 8.26 -5.98
CA GLY A 281 -10.36 9.07 -5.19
C GLY A 281 -9.96 9.11 -3.71
N LEU A 282 -9.67 7.96 -3.12
CA LEU A 282 -9.18 7.85 -1.75
C LEU A 282 -7.86 8.59 -1.53
N TRP A 283 -6.96 8.57 -2.51
CA TRP A 283 -5.71 9.32 -2.44
C TRP A 283 -5.91 10.84 -2.51
N LEU A 284 -6.79 11.32 -3.39
CA LEU A 284 -7.06 12.75 -3.56
C LEU A 284 -7.85 13.35 -2.40
N THR A 285 -8.71 12.55 -1.76
CA THR A 285 -9.45 12.94 -0.55
C THR A 285 -9.11 11.95 0.58
N PRO A 286 -7.91 12.05 1.18
CA PRO A 286 -7.51 11.12 2.22
C PRO A 286 -8.45 11.27 3.41
N ALA A 287 -9.06 10.16 3.83
CA ALA A 287 -9.76 10.13 5.10
C ALA A 287 -8.73 10.44 6.21
N THR A 288 -9.13 11.25 7.18
CA THR A 288 -8.35 11.49 8.40
C THR A 288 -8.88 10.55 9.49
N PRO A 289 -8.39 9.30 9.61
CA PRO A 289 -8.84 8.39 10.66
C PRO A 289 -8.61 8.96 12.07
N GLU A 290 -7.67 9.89 12.23
CA GLU A 290 -7.45 10.68 13.45
C GLU A 290 -8.70 11.47 13.88
N ALA A 291 -9.51 11.93 12.91
CA ALA A 291 -10.73 12.69 13.18
C ALA A 291 -11.84 11.84 13.82
N CYS A 292 -11.74 10.51 13.76
CA CYS A 292 -12.64 9.60 14.47
C CYS A 292 -12.43 9.63 15.99
N TYR A 293 -11.28 10.11 16.47
CA TYR A 293 -10.97 10.23 17.89
C TYR A 293 -11.34 11.61 18.45
N SER A 294 -11.49 11.69 19.77
CA SER A 294 -11.79 12.96 20.46
C SER A 294 -10.73 14.03 20.22
N ALA A 295 -11.12 15.31 20.27
CA ALA A 295 -10.20 16.43 20.08
C ALA A 295 -9.03 16.43 21.10
N GLN A 296 -9.25 15.87 22.29
CA GLN A 296 -8.21 15.71 23.30
C GLN A 296 -7.16 14.68 22.85
N LEU A 297 -7.58 13.52 22.36
CA LEU A 297 -6.67 12.49 21.83
C LEU A 297 -5.92 12.95 20.58
N GLN A 298 -6.59 13.69 19.68
CA GLN A 298 -5.95 14.35 18.53
C GLN A 298 -4.78 15.24 18.95
N LYS A 299 -4.98 16.01 20.03
CA LYS A 299 -3.94 16.88 20.59
C LYS A 299 -2.85 16.11 21.33
N ASP A 300 -3.21 15.14 22.15
CA ASP A 300 -2.30 14.46 23.06
C ASP A 300 -1.48 13.36 22.41
N LEU A 301 -2.06 12.59 21.48
CA LEU A 301 -1.39 11.47 20.81
C LEU A 301 -0.89 11.87 19.42
N PHE A 302 -1.77 12.36 18.56
CA PHE A 302 -1.50 12.53 17.12
C PHE A 302 -0.68 13.79 16.80
N SER A 303 -0.73 14.83 17.64
CA SER A 303 0.02 16.07 17.42
C SER A 303 1.53 15.84 17.31
N ALA A 304 2.11 16.25 16.17
CA ALA A 304 3.55 16.23 15.95
C ALA A 304 4.30 17.45 16.51
N LYS A 305 3.64 18.32 17.30
CA LYS A 305 4.20 19.64 17.69
C LYS A 305 5.53 19.55 18.43
N VAL A 306 5.65 18.65 19.40
CA VAL A 306 6.88 18.45 20.19
C VAL A 306 7.65 17.23 19.71
N MET A 307 6.96 16.08 19.61
CA MET A 307 7.58 14.81 19.18
C MET A 307 7.98 14.77 17.70
N GLY A 308 7.54 15.72 16.87
CA GLY A 308 7.93 15.83 15.47
C GLY A 308 9.18 16.67 15.21
N ASP A 309 9.75 17.29 16.25
CA ASP A 309 11.01 18.04 16.17
C ASP A 309 12.13 17.25 16.88
N PRO A 310 13.10 16.68 16.13
CA PRO A 310 14.19 15.91 16.72
C PRO A 310 15.03 16.66 17.76
N PHE A 311 15.20 17.97 17.61
CA PHE A 311 15.99 18.78 18.55
C PHE A 311 15.24 18.96 19.87
N LEU A 312 13.94 19.24 19.83
CA LEU A 312 13.12 19.32 21.04
C LEU A 312 13.09 17.99 21.79
N VAL A 313 13.03 16.87 21.07
CA VAL A 313 13.08 15.52 21.65
C VAL A 313 14.44 15.28 22.33
N GLY A 314 15.55 15.67 21.70
CA GLY A 314 16.89 15.61 22.28
C GLY A 314 17.04 16.47 23.54
N GLU A 315 16.51 17.70 23.51
CA GLU A 315 16.48 18.60 24.68
C GLU A 315 15.72 17.97 25.86
N ILE A 316 14.56 17.35 25.60
CA ILE A 316 13.77 16.66 26.62
C ILE A 316 14.58 15.52 27.25
N GLY A 317 15.27 14.71 26.43
CA GLY A 317 16.16 13.66 26.92
C GLY A 317 17.25 14.20 27.86
N LEU A 318 17.88 15.31 27.48
CA LEU A 318 18.89 15.99 28.30
C LEU A 318 18.31 16.58 29.59
N LEU A 319 17.11 17.16 29.56
CA LEU A 319 16.42 17.67 30.74
C LEU A 319 16.04 16.54 31.70
N ALA A 320 15.54 15.42 31.17
CA ALA A 320 15.22 14.24 31.95
C ALA A 320 16.47 13.65 32.60
N PHE A 321 17.58 13.57 31.87
CA PHE A 321 18.88 13.16 32.41
C PHE A 321 19.38 14.09 33.52
N LYS A 322 19.30 15.42 33.36
CA LYS A 322 19.71 16.36 34.41
C LYS A 322 18.90 16.17 35.68
N SER A 323 17.58 16.02 35.55
CA SER A 323 16.68 15.75 36.68
C SER A 323 17.03 14.44 37.39
N ALA A 324 17.29 13.36 36.65
CA ALA A 324 17.65 12.06 37.20
C ALA A 324 19.07 12.05 37.79
N ALA A 325 20.03 12.77 37.20
CA ALA A 325 21.40 12.86 37.68
C ALA A 325 21.51 13.58 39.03
N ASP A 326 20.65 14.57 39.30
CA ASP A 326 20.57 15.25 40.59
C ASP A 326 20.07 14.31 41.72
N GLU A 327 19.27 13.30 41.38
CA GLU A 327 18.83 12.23 42.30
C GLU A 327 19.85 11.09 42.39
N GLY A 328 20.38 10.62 41.27
CA GLY A 328 21.36 9.53 41.18
C GLY A 328 22.72 9.87 41.80
N ARG A 329 23.12 11.15 41.79
CA ARG A 329 24.30 11.63 42.56
C ARG A 329 24.17 11.40 44.07
N LYS A 330 22.93 11.31 44.60
CA LYS A 330 22.67 10.97 46.00
C LYS A 330 22.79 9.47 46.26
N GLN A 331 22.67 8.63 45.23
CA GLN A 331 22.73 7.16 45.30
C GLN A 331 24.05 6.56 44.79
N GLY A 332 24.98 7.38 44.28
CA GLY A 332 26.31 6.92 43.84
C GLY A 332 26.32 6.19 42.49
N GLN A 333 25.32 6.42 41.64
CA GLN A 333 25.15 5.73 40.36
C GLN A 333 26.06 6.34 39.26
N ASP A 334 26.57 5.51 38.36
CA ASP A 334 27.41 5.96 37.23
C ASP A 334 26.61 6.84 36.25
N SER A 335 27.13 8.04 35.96
CA SER A 335 26.50 9.00 35.06
C SER A 335 26.34 8.48 33.63
N HIS A 336 27.25 7.63 33.14
CA HIS A 336 27.14 7.09 31.78
C HIS A 336 26.02 6.05 31.67
N VAL A 337 25.83 5.24 32.70
CA VAL A 337 24.74 4.25 32.75
C VAL A 337 23.39 4.96 32.81
N LEU A 338 23.27 5.99 33.65
CA LEU A 338 22.07 6.83 33.74
C LEU A 338 21.74 7.52 32.41
N LEU A 339 22.74 8.02 31.69
CA LEU A 339 22.54 8.64 30.38
C LEU A 339 21.96 7.64 29.38
N LEU A 340 22.57 6.45 29.29
CA LEU A 340 22.11 5.39 28.39
C LEU A 340 20.69 4.93 28.73
N GLU A 341 20.37 4.76 30.01
CA GLU A 341 19.04 4.37 30.46
C GLU A 341 17.97 5.40 30.05
N MET A 342 18.24 6.69 30.25
CA MET A 342 17.29 7.76 29.92
C MET A 342 17.06 7.88 28.41
N PHE A 343 18.11 7.79 27.59
CA PHE A 343 17.95 7.80 26.14
C PHE A 343 17.30 6.51 25.59
N SER A 344 17.52 5.37 26.24
CA SER A 344 16.82 4.12 25.91
C SER A 344 15.32 4.23 26.19
N LYS A 345 14.94 4.76 27.36
CA LYS A 345 13.53 5.05 27.70
C LYS A 345 12.89 6.05 26.75
N LEU A 346 13.62 7.08 26.32
CA LEU A 346 13.14 8.05 25.33
C LEU A 346 12.89 7.40 23.97
N LEU A 347 13.83 6.58 23.49
CA LEU A 347 13.67 5.85 22.24
C LEU A 347 12.48 4.88 22.31
N GLU A 348 12.34 4.16 23.41
CA GLU A 348 11.20 3.30 23.66
C GLU A 348 9.88 4.08 23.63
N LEU A 349 9.79 5.21 24.33
CA LEU A 349 8.60 6.06 24.33
C LEU A 349 8.23 6.56 22.92
N LEU A 350 9.23 6.92 22.10
CA LEU A 350 9.01 7.30 20.69
C LEU A 350 8.44 6.13 19.88
N THR A 351 9.01 4.94 20.02
CA THR A 351 8.53 3.74 19.31
C THR A 351 7.13 3.33 19.76
N LEU A 352 6.83 3.40 21.06
CA LEU A 352 5.51 3.12 21.62
C LEU A 352 4.46 4.11 21.11
N ARG A 353 4.78 5.41 21.08
CA ARG A 353 3.90 6.42 20.49
C ARG A 353 3.60 6.13 19.03
N HIS A 354 4.64 5.85 18.23
CA HIS A 354 4.49 5.58 16.81
C HIS A 354 3.59 4.35 16.57
N ARG A 355 3.89 3.23 17.24
CA ARG A 355 3.07 2.00 17.16
C ARG A 355 1.65 2.22 17.66
N LEU A 356 1.44 3.01 18.71
CA LEU A 356 0.09 3.30 19.20
C LEU A 356 -0.70 4.11 18.16
N ILE A 357 -0.07 5.08 17.48
CA ILE A 357 -0.70 5.80 16.38
C ILE A 357 -1.10 4.82 15.28
N GLU A 358 -0.19 3.97 14.81
CA GLU A 358 -0.50 2.97 13.76
C GLU A 358 -1.68 2.07 14.16
N MET A 359 -1.63 1.47 15.35
CA MET A 359 -2.70 0.60 15.85
C MET A 359 -4.03 1.35 16.00
N SER A 360 -3.99 2.62 16.39
CA SER A 360 -5.20 3.46 16.52
C SER A 360 -5.81 3.79 15.14
N LEU A 361 -4.97 4.08 14.14
CA LEU A 361 -5.45 4.35 12.78
C LEU A 361 -6.05 3.08 12.14
N GLU A 362 -5.38 1.93 12.29
CA GLU A 362 -5.91 0.63 11.85
C GLU A 362 -7.24 0.29 12.55
N SER A 363 -7.32 0.47 13.88
CA SER A 363 -8.56 0.27 14.63
C SER A 363 -9.69 1.17 14.15
N ALA A 364 -9.42 2.43 13.80
CA ALA A 364 -10.46 3.33 13.29
C ALA A 364 -11.02 2.86 11.93
N HIS A 365 -10.15 2.35 11.04
CA HIS A 365 -10.59 1.75 9.78
C HIS A 365 -11.40 0.47 9.99
N LEU A 366 -10.94 -0.42 10.86
CA LEU A 366 -11.64 -1.67 11.19
C LEU A 366 -12.97 -1.42 11.90
N ALA A 367 -13.04 -0.44 12.80
CA ALA A 367 -14.28 -0.07 13.48
C ALA A 367 -15.33 0.46 12.48
N ARG A 368 -14.92 1.27 11.49
CA ARG A 368 -15.82 1.72 10.43
C ARG A 368 -16.36 0.55 9.61
N LEU A 369 -15.48 -0.36 9.17
CA LEU A 369 -15.89 -1.56 8.43
C LEU A 369 -16.83 -2.45 9.26
N TYR A 370 -16.53 -2.63 10.55
CA TYR A 370 -17.37 -3.38 11.45
C TYR A 370 -18.77 -2.77 11.56
N LYS A 371 -18.90 -1.44 11.68
CA LYS A 371 -20.20 -0.75 11.73
C LYS A 371 -21.01 -0.97 10.45
N GLU A 372 -20.37 -0.81 9.30
CA GLU A 372 -21.00 -1.05 8.00
C GLU A 372 -21.51 -2.50 7.88
N LEU A 373 -20.69 -3.49 8.23
CA LEU A 373 -21.07 -4.91 8.21
C LEU A 373 -22.15 -5.25 9.25
N ALA A 374 -22.06 -4.70 10.46
CA ALA A 374 -23.07 -4.89 11.50
C ALA A 374 -24.44 -4.38 11.03
N TRP A 375 -24.47 -3.20 10.41
CA TRP A 375 -25.70 -2.65 9.81
C TRP A 375 -26.24 -3.51 8.68
N GLU A 376 -25.39 -4.01 7.78
CA GLU A 376 -25.81 -4.92 6.70
C GLU A 376 -26.42 -6.22 7.23
N MET A 377 -25.90 -6.74 8.36
CA MET A 377 -26.43 -7.92 9.04
C MET A 377 -27.65 -7.63 9.95
N GLY A 378 -28.03 -6.36 10.15
CA GLY A 378 -29.14 -5.96 11.01
C GLY A 378 -28.81 -5.93 12.51
N PHE A 379 -27.53 -5.86 12.88
CA PHE A 379 -27.07 -5.69 14.26
C PHE A 379 -26.84 -4.22 14.61
N GLU A 380 -27.00 -3.88 15.89
CA GLU A 380 -26.66 -2.56 16.42
C GLU A 380 -25.17 -2.45 16.79
N GLU A 381 -24.66 -1.21 16.88
CA GLU A 381 -23.23 -0.93 17.05
C GLU A 381 -22.71 -1.07 18.49
N PHE A 382 -23.58 -1.37 19.47
CA PHE A 382 -23.23 -1.34 20.89
C PHE A 382 -22.10 -2.32 21.29
N HIS A 383 -21.82 -3.31 20.44
CA HIS A 383 -20.71 -4.25 20.62
C HIS A 383 -19.33 -3.62 20.55
N LEU A 384 -19.20 -2.45 19.93
CA LEU A 384 -17.93 -1.71 19.84
C LEU A 384 -17.61 -0.91 21.10
N ASP A 385 -18.63 -0.55 21.88
CA ASP A 385 -18.52 0.44 22.95
C ASP A 385 -18.84 -0.17 24.34
N LEU A 386 -18.43 -1.43 24.55
CA LEU A 386 -18.69 -2.14 25.81
C LEU A 386 -17.82 -1.58 26.94
N ARG A 387 -18.45 -1.16 28.04
CA ARG A 387 -17.75 -0.74 29.26
C ARG A 387 -17.94 -1.79 30.35
N PRO A 388 -16.86 -2.22 31.05
CA PRO A 388 -17.04 -3.07 32.21
C PRO A 388 -17.75 -2.30 33.32
N VAL A 389 -18.69 -2.97 33.95
CA VAL A 389 -19.36 -2.49 35.15
C VAL A 389 -18.76 -3.24 36.33
N HIS A 390 -18.25 -2.53 37.35
CA HIS A 390 -17.79 -3.20 38.56
C HIS A 390 -18.94 -4.00 39.16
N PHE A 391 -18.62 -5.22 39.61
CA PHE A 391 -19.60 -6.15 40.14
C PHE A 391 -20.48 -5.53 41.24
N GLU A 392 -19.92 -4.62 42.03
CA GLU A 392 -20.61 -3.89 43.10
C GLU A 392 -21.75 -2.97 42.62
N PHE A 393 -21.68 -2.51 41.36
CA PHE A 393 -22.71 -1.69 40.71
C PHE A 393 -23.65 -2.51 39.81
N ALA A 394 -23.40 -3.81 39.65
CA ALA A 394 -24.29 -4.69 38.92
C ALA A 394 -25.56 -4.94 39.75
N SER A 395 -26.71 -4.44 39.27
CA SER A 395 -27.99 -4.71 39.94
C SER A 395 -28.38 -6.18 39.75
N HIS A 396 -28.63 -6.89 40.85
CA HIS A 396 -29.15 -8.25 40.81
C HIS A 396 -30.59 -8.21 40.28
N ARG A 397 -30.82 -8.66 39.04
CA ARG A 397 -32.19 -8.76 38.51
C ARG A 397 -32.88 -10.03 39.00
N ASP A 398 -34.19 -9.94 39.20
CA ASP A 398 -35.11 -11.01 39.68
C ASP A 398 -35.20 -12.26 38.78
N ARG A 399 -34.36 -12.41 37.74
CA ARG A 399 -34.30 -13.57 36.83
C ARG A 399 -32.93 -14.25 36.81
N ALA A 400 -32.11 -14.08 37.84
CA ALA A 400 -30.81 -14.74 37.95
C ALA A 400 -30.90 -16.28 38.05
N ASP A 401 -32.07 -16.82 38.42
CA ASP A 401 -32.32 -18.26 38.57
C ASP A 401 -32.74 -18.96 37.25
N GLN A 402 -32.84 -18.23 36.14
CA GLN A 402 -33.13 -18.84 34.83
C GLN A 402 -31.84 -19.46 34.26
N PRO A 403 -31.91 -20.68 33.68
CA PRO A 403 -30.74 -21.28 33.04
C PRO A 403 -30.19 -20.34 31.95
N PRO A 404 -28.86 -20.27 31.78
CA PRO A 404 -28.27 -19.43 30.75
C PRO A 404 -28.88 -19.78 29.39
N PRO A 405 -29.16 -18.78 28.53
CA PRO A 405 -29.78 -19.03 27.24
C PRO A 405 -28.93 -20.03 26.44
N VAL A 406 -29.57 -21.10 25.95
CA VAL A 406 -28.88 -22.20 25.26
C VAL A 406 -28.33 -21.75 23.90
N PHE A 407 -28.90 -20.69 23.32
CA PHE A 407 -28.49 -20.13 22.05
C PHE A 407 -28.03 -18.67 22.19
N ILE A 408 -26.94 -18.31 21.52
CA ILE A 408 -26.43 -16.93 21.47
C ILE A 408 -27.50 -15.95 20.98
N THR A 409 -28.39 -16.38 20.08
CA THR A 409 -29.50 -15.56 19.57
C THR A 409 -30.51 -15.14 20.65
N SER A 410 -30.70 -15.96 21.68
CA SER A 410 -31.57 -15.63 22.82
C SER A 410 -30.96 -14.64 23.82
N LEU A 411 -29.66 -14.33 23.75
CA LEU A 411 -29.06 -13.21 24.47
C LEU A 411 -29.28 -11.87 23.74
N LEU A 412 -29.47 -11.90 22.42
CA LEU A 412 -29.60 -10.71 21.56
C LEU A 412 -30.99 -10.06 21.65
N GLU A 413 -32.05 -10.83 21.95
CA GLU A 413 -33.40 -10.31 22.17
C GLU A 413 -33.53 -9.54 23.50
N ASP A 414 -32.60 -9.73 24.44
CA ASP A 414 -32.60 -9.10 25.76
C ASP A 414 -31.77 -7.79 25.74
N GLY A 415 -32.07 -6.91 24.78
CA GLY A 415 -31.45 -5.58 24.60
C GLY A 415 -31.60 -4.64 25.81
N ALA A 416 -32.33 -5.06 26.84
CA ALA A 416 -32.42 -4.39 28.14
C ALA A 416 -31.22 -4.65 29.07
N ARG A 417 -30.26 -5.52 28.67
CA ARG A 417 -29.03 -5.84 29.43
C ARG A 417 -27.84 -4.94 29.09
N VAL A 418 -27.86 -4.30 27.92
CA VAL A 418 -26.85 -3.34 27.47
C VAL A 418 -27.48 -1.95 27.59
N ASP A 419 -26.78 -0.98 28.20
CA ASP A 419 -27.27 0.40 28.22
C ASP A 419 -27.17 0.97 26.80
N SER A 420 -28.19 0.74 25.99
CA SER A 420 -28.31 1.18 24.59
C SER A 420 -28.25 2.70 24.40
N ARG A 421 -28.06 3.45 25.49
CA ARG A 421 -27.93 4.92 25.51
C ARG A 421 -26.47 5.39 25.45
N TYR A 422 -25.49 4.52 25.58
CA TYR A 422 -24.08 4.90 25.48
C TYR A 422 -23.53 4.55 24.08
N SER A 423 -23.64 5.51 23.16
CA SER A 423 -22.87 5.50 21.91
C SER A 423 -21.99 6.75 21.91
N PRO A 424 -20.67 6.61 22.12
CA PRO A 424 -19.77 7.74 22.13
C PRO A 424 -19.69 8.36 20.73
N THR A 425 -19.71 9.69 20.67
CA THR A 425 -19.63 10.45 19.41
C THR A 425 -18.27 10.32 18.71
N ALA A 426 -17.24 9.87 19.44
CA ALA A 426 -15.88 9.66 18.95
C ALA A 426 -15.31 8.37 19.54
N LEU A 427 -14.40 7.73 18.79
CA LEU A 427 -13.65 6.57 19.25
C LEU A 427 -12.76 6.95 20.45
N VAL A 428 -12.63 6.00 21.36
CA VAL A 428 -11.74 6.06 22.52
C VAL A 428 -10.67 4.98 22.35
N LEU A 429 -9.52 5.16 23.01
CA LEU A 429 -8.49 4.13 23.05
C LEU A 429 -8.99 2.92 23.84
N ALA A 430 -8.62 1.70 23.43
CA ALA A 430 -9.03 0.46 24.08
C ALA A 430 -8.75 0.43 25.60
N ILE A 431 -7.71 1.14 26.05
CA ILE A 431 -7.38 1.21 27.48
C ILE A 431 -8.50 1.82 28.33
N SER A 432 -9.38 2.66 27.78
CA SER A 432 -10.53 3.20 28.52
C SER A 432 -11.53 2.13 28.91
N GLU A 433 -11.59 1.03 28.15
CA GLU A 433 -12.41 -0.12 28.55
C GLU A 433 -11.87 -0.75 29.84
N VAL A 434 -10.57 -0.72 30.11
CA VAL A 434 -9.96 -1.37 31.28
C VAL A 434 -9.74 -0.40 32.44
N ASP A 435 -9.29 0.82 32.14
CA ASP A 435 -9.04 1.89 33.10
C ASP A 435 -9.26 3.27 32.49
N ASP A 436 -10.33 3.95 32.91
CA ASP A 436 -10.66 5.31 32.48
C ASP A 436 -9.74 6.39 33.09
N ASN A 437 -8.98 6.11 34.14
CA ASN A 437 -8.48 7.16 35.02
C ASN A 437 -6.98 7.24 35.29
N GLN A 438 -6.20 6.16 35.19
CA GLN A 438 -4.78 6.20 35.59
C GLN A 438 -3.82 5.87 34.44
N ILE A 439 -4.01 4.74 33.77
CA ILE A 439 -3.07 4.20 32.78
C ILE A 439 -3.22 4.93 31.43
N GLY A 440 -4.45 5.26 31.03
CA GLY A 440 -4.75 5.90 29.74
C GLY A 440 -4.48 7.41 29.67
N LYS A 441 -3.98 8.05 30.73
CA LYS A 441 -3.72 9.50 30.76
C LYS A 441 -2.28 9.82 30.41
N PHE A 442 -2.03 10.19 29.16
CA PHE A 442 -0.74 10.66 28.67
C PHE A 442 -0.92 11.84 27.70
N SER A 443 0.13 12.63 27.52
CA SER A 443 0.14 13.72 26.53
C SER A 443 1.54 13.93 25.96
N PHE A 444 1.63 13.99 24.64
CA PHE A 444 2.83 14.32 23.88
C PHE A 444 2.82 15.78 23.38
N TYR A 445 1.88 16.60 23.87
CA TYR A 445 1.69 17.97 23.40
C TYR A 445 2.65 18.98 24.04
N THR A 446 3.11 18.74 25.27
CA THR A 446 4.02 19.65 25.99
C THR A 446 5.28 18.94 26.47
N LYS A 447 6.38 19.71 26.62
CA LYS A 447 7.66 19.18 27.12
C LYS A 447 7.50 18.56 28.52
N GLU A 448 6.73 19.20 29.39
CA GLU A 448 6.51 18.80 30.78
C GLU A 448 5.74 17.47 30.87
N ALA A 449 4.77 17.25 29.98
CA ALA A 449 4.01 16.00 29.97
C ALA A 449 4.90 14.82 29.53
N ILE A 450 5.76 15.03 28.53
CA ILE A 450 6.72 14.01 28.08
C ILE A 450 7.76 13.71 29.16
N LEU A 451 8.26 14.73 29.86
CA LEU A 451 9.18 14.55 30.99
C LEU A 451 8.55 13.68 32.10
N LYS A 452 7.26 13.88 32.41
CA LYS A 452 6.54 13.04 33.37
C LYS A 452 6.44 11.58 32.91
N LEU A 453 6.24 11.34 31.61
CA LEU A 453 6.19 9.99 31.05
C LEU A 453 7.53 9.26 31.16
N LEU A 454 8.65 9.99 31.07
CA LEU A 454 10.00 9.42 31.14
C LEU A 454 10.46 9.10 32.58
N LEU A 455 10.06 9.91 33.56
CA LEU A 455 10.56 9.81 34.95
C LEU A 455 9.70 8.91 35.85
N HIS A 456 8.43 8.70 35.52
CA HIS A 456 7.51 7.83 36.27
C HIS A 456 7.29 6.50 35.53
N SER A 457 6.31 5.70 35.97
CA SER A 457 5.88 4.46 35.29
C SER A 457 5.18 4.70 33.94
N GLY A 458 5.50 5.80 33.26
CA GLY A 458 4.81 6.25 32.05
C GLY A 458 5.13 5.39 30.83
N VAL A 459 6.35 4.86 30.75
CA VAL A 459 6.76 3.93 29.69
C VAL A 459 5.98 2.62 29.82
N GLU A 460 5.92 2.04 31.03
CA GLU A 460 5.17 0.82 31.30
C GLU A 460 3.66 1.02 31.06
N ASN A 461 3.10 2.15 31.48
CA ASN A 461 1.69 2.48 31.21
C ASN A 461 1.41 2.58 29.70
N MET A 462 2.35 3.10 28.91
CA MET A 462 2.24 3.20 27.47
C MET A 462 2.34 1.82 26.79
N GLN A 463 3.17 0.92 27.31
CA GLN A 463 3.22 -0.48 26.85
C GLN A 463 1.87 -1.18 27.07
N VAL A 464 1.27 -1.01 28.26
CA VAL A 464 -0.06 -1.57 28.57
C VAL A 464 -1.12 -0.98 27.64
N THR A 465 -1.10 0.33 27.42
CA THR A 465 -2.02 0.99 26.49
C THR A 465 -1.91 0.44 25.07
N LEU A 466 -0.67 0.25 24.58
CA LEU A 466 -0.42 -0.34 23.26
C LEU A 466 -0.92 -1.79 23.19
N ALA A 467 -0.69 -2.59 24.23
CA ALA A 467 -1.16 -3.98 24.28
C ALA A 467 -2.69 -4.06 24.23
N CYS A 468 -3.40 -3.20 24.98
CA CYS A 468 -4.86 -3.11 24.91
C CYS A 468 -5.32 -2.71 23.50
N GLN A 469 -4.70 -1.70 22.88
CA GLN A 469 -5.07 -1.25 21.54
C GLN A 469 -4.84 -2.34 20.49
N ALA A 470 -3.71 -3.06 20.57
CA ALA A 470 -3.40 -4.17 19.67
C ALA A 470 -4.39 -5.32 19.83
N ALA A 471 -4.80 -5.65 21.06
CA ALA A 471 -5.81 -6.67 21.33
C ALA A 471 -7.17 -6.29 20.72
N GLN A 472 -7.63 -5.05 20.94
CA GLN A 472 -8.88 -4.56 20.36
C GLN A 472 -8.85 -4.60 18.83
N LYS A 473 -7.76 -4.10 18.23
CA LYS A 473 -7.56 -4.15 16.77
C LYS A 473 -7.63 -5.57 16.22
N ASN A 474 -6.94 -6.51 16.86
CA ASN A 474 -6.92 -7.91 16.42
C ASN A 474 -8.31 -8.55 16.57
N ALA A 475 -9.05 -8.23 17.63
CA ALA A 475 -10.43 -8.69 17.80
C ALA A 475 -11.35 -8.15 16.67
N LEU A 476 -11.24 -6.86 16.33
CA LEU A 476 -11.98 -6.26 15.22
C LEU A 476 -11.62 -6.92 13.88
N MET A 477 -10.32 -7.14 13.64
CA MET A 477 -9.84 -7.79 12.43
C MET A 477 -10.43 -9.20 12.28
N VAL A 478 -10.42 -10.01 13.35
CA VAL A 478 -11.00 -11.36 13.35
C VAL A 478 -12.51 -11.29 13.10
N ALA A 479 -13.22 -10.35 13.74
CA ALA A 479 -14.66 -10.19 13.55
C ALA A 479 -15.01 -9.87 12.09
N VAL A 480 -14.29 -8.91 11.48
CA VAL A 480 -14.47 -8.55 10.07
C VAL A 480 -14.14 -9.74 9.15
N GLN A 481 -13.02 -10.42 9.37
CA GLN A 481 -12.62 -11.59 8.58
C GLN A 481 -13.64 -12.73 8.65
N GLN A 482 -14.21 -12.96 9.84
CA GLN A 482 -15.22 -13.99 10.05
C GLN A 482 -16.46 -13.73 9.17
N VAL A 483 -16.93 -12.48 9.11
CA VAL A 483 -18.07 -12.08 8.27
C VAL A 483 -17.78 -12.35 6.79
N TYR A 484 -16.60 -11.98 6.29
CA TYR A 484 -16.22 -12.24 4.89
C TYR A 484 -16.08 -13.73 4.56
N PHE A 485 -15.60 -14.55 5.50
CA PHE A 485 -15.52 -16.00 5.33
C PHE A 485 -16.91 -16.64 5.19
N TYR A 486 -17.91 -16.14 5.93
CA TYR A 486 -19.29 -16.63 5.83
C TYR A 486 -20.06 -16.05 4.64
N HIS A 487 -19.71 -14.86 4.15
CA HIS A 487 -20.33 -14.25 2.97
C HIS A 487 -19.82 -14.78 1.63
N THR A 488 -18.72 -15.54 1.60
CA THR A 488 -18.29 -16.19 0.35
C THR A 488 -19.30 -17.29 0.02
N PRO A 489 -20.05 -17.22 -1.11
CA PRO A 489 -20.96 -18.29 -1.46
C PRO A 489 -20.13 -19.55 -1.69
N GLN A 490 -20.37 -20.58 -0.90
CA GLN A 490 -19.83 -21.91 -1.08
C GLN A 490 -20.24 -22.40 -2.48
N GLY A 491 -19.39 -22.16 -3.47
CA GLY A 491 -19.83 -22.14 -4.86
C GLY A 491 -18.70 -22.14 -5.87
N SER A 492 -17.67 -22.95 -5.62
CA SER A 492 -16.94 -23.78 -6.61
C SER A 492 -15.64 -24.28 -5.97
N CYS A 493 -15.64 -25.50 -5.45
CA CYS A 493 -14.38 -26.24 -5.32
C CYS A 493 -13.77 -26.34 -6.73
N PRO A 494 -12.52 -25.90 -6.98
CA PRO A 494 -11.79 -26.41 -8.12
C PRO A 494 -11.54 -27.89 -7.84
N ALA A 495 -11.96 -28.76 -8.76
CA ALA A 495 -11.66 -30.17 -8.67
C ALA A 495 -10.13 -30.39 -8.57
N ASN A 496 -9.74 -31.12 -7.52
CA ASN A 496 -8.48 -31.86 -7.36
C ASN A 496 -7.17 -31.16 -7.74
N VAL A 497 -6.49 -30.63 -6.71
CA VAL A 497 -5.08 -30.96 -6.51
C VAL A 497 -4.99 -31.67 -5.16
N GLU A 498 -4.92 -33.01 -5.19
CA GLU A 498 -4.48 -33.78 -4.03
C GLU A 498 -3.04 -33.37 -3.70
N VAL A 499 -2.86 -32.49 -2.72
CA VAL A 499 -1.60 -32.37 -2.01
C VAL A 499 -1.65 -33.38 -0.88
N SER A 500 -0.94 -34.49 -1.07
CA SER A 500 -0.86 -35.59 -0.13
C SER A 500 -0.44 -35.10 1.27
N LEU A 501 -1.27 -35.40 2.27
CA LEU A 501 -1.02 -35.18 3.70
C LEU A 501 -0.23 -36.35 4.34
N HIS A 502 0.64 -37.02 3.59
CA HIS A 502 1.48 -38.11 4.10
C HIS A 502 2.95 -37.88 3.72
N ASP A 503 3.65 -36.97 4.43
CA ASP A 503 5.11 -37.06 4.52
C ASP A 503 5.75 -36.33 5.71
N ARG A 504 5.06 -36.28 6.87
CA ARG A 504 5.67 -35.71 8.09
C ARG A 504 5.44 -36.49 9.38
N GLU A 505 5.14 -37.78 9.29
CA GLU A 505 5.23 -38.72 10.41
C GLU A 505 6.35 -39.74 10.18
N ALA A 506 7.61 -39.31 10.27
CA ALA A 506 8.73 -40.19 10.62
C ALA A 506 10.04 -39.39 10.76
N ARG A 507 10.24 -38.72 11.91
CA ARG A 507 11.52 -38.74 12.65
C ARG A 507 11.42 -37.94 13.95
N GLY A 508 11.50 -38.68 15.06
CA GLY A 508 12.12 -38.18 16.29
C GLY A 508 11.20 -37.52 17.30
N MET A 509 10.42 -38.33 18.01
CA MET A 509 9.97 -38.03 19.37
C MET A 509 11.17 -37.70 20.28
N SER A 510 11.13 -36.53 20.93
CA SER A 510 11.47 -36.46 22.35
C SER A 510 10.57 -35.41 23.01
N SER A 511 9.74 -35.92 23.90
CA SER A 511 8.71 -35.25 24.68
C SER A 511 9.30 -34.50 25.87
N LEU A 512 8.89 -33.26 26.09
CA LEU A 512 8.85 -32.64 27.42
C LEU A 512 7.49 -31.95 27.60
N PRO A 513 6.79 -32.15 28.73
CA PRO A 513 5.40 -31.73 28.92
C PRO A 513 5.27 -30.23 29.23
N PRO A 514 4.05 -29.65 29.08
CA PRO A 514 3.81 -28.24 29.27
C PRO A 514 3.88 -27.87 30.76
N ALA A 515 4.68 -26.85 31.09
CA ALA A 515 4.64 -26.22 32.40
C ALA A 515 3.38 -25.36 32.50
N ASN A 516 2.51 -25.74 33.45
CA ASN A 516 1.39 -24.96 33.93
C ASN A 516 1.82 -23.51 34.25
N VAL A 517 1.16 -22.53 33.65
CA VAL A 517 0.99 -21.22 34.28
C VAL A 517 -0.49 -21.11 34.65
N ARG A 518 -0.73 -21.24 35.95
CA ARG A 518 -1.99 -20.85 36.60
C ARG A 518 -2.09 -19.33 36.56
N LEU A 519 -3.30 -18.86 36.22
CA LEU A 519 -3.93 -17.54 36.43
C LEU A 519 -3.01 -16.35 36.70
#